data_AF-A0A2Z4PPL0-F1
#
_entry.id   AF-A0A2Z4PPL0-F1
#
_cell.length_a   1.000
_cell.length_b   1.000
_cell.length_c   1.000
_cell.angle_alpha   90.00
_cell.angle_beta   90.00
_cell.angle_gamma   90.00
#
_symmetry.space_group_name_H-M   'P 1'
#
loop_
_entity.id
_entity.type
_entity.pdbx_description
1 polymer ?
#
loop_
_entity_poly.entity_id
_entity_poly.type
_entity_poly.pdbx_seq_one_letter_code
_entity_poly.pdbx_strand_id
1 'polypeptide(L)'
;MDDFFSNLLEQFEGKTDTTPEWASRNAVSKSAYEAVIKKAQEIEERLKITPRDLMDKLLVAEKQIVVAELAKEIGCSRAALVKSRRPELIELIDKTNVKLSAHFEINAQRKSRDRKPRKDELEARCDQLKKEVEELRKLKIGSLIEDFFSSNISEEQRRLVNKLEVAQHDLKEYKEKSFNQNETIRSLMKQTDVSRTQLQAVKVELDVIKEQLNSEKMQNEVLARRIEHLLHQLNAKS
;
A
#
# COMPACT_ATOMS: atom_id res chain seq x y z
N MET A 1 -9.47 -10.90 -28.33
CA MET A 1 -9.91 -9.66 -27.66
C MET A 1 -11.37 -9.31 -27.98
N ASP A 2 -12.13 -10.21 -28.61
CA ASP A 2 -13.53 -9.95 -28.99
C ASP A 2 -14.57 -10.50 -27.99
N ASP A 3 -14.17 -11.37 -27.06
CA ASP A 3 -15.11 -11.97 -26.09
C ASP A 3 -15.49 -11.05 -24.93
N PHE A 4 -14.67 -10.05 -24.61
CA PHE A 4 -14.93 -9.16 -23.47
C PHE A 4 -15.98 -8.09 -23.80
N PHE A 5 -16.02 -7.63 -25.05
CA PHE A 5 -17.04 -6.67 -25.51
C PHE A 5 -18.36 -7.35 -25.85
N SER A 6 -18.33 -8.60 -26.33
CA SER A 6 -19.53 -9.39 -26.59
C SER A 6 -20.33 -9.64 -25.30
N ASN A 7 -19.64 -9.98 -24.21
CA ASN A 7 -20.25 -10.23 -22.90
C ASN A 7 -20.79 -8.96 -22.22
N LEU A 8 -20.23 -7.78 -22.54
CA LEU A 8 -20.69 -6.49 -22.01
C LEU A 8 -21.96 -5.98 -22.73
N LEU A 9 -22.09 -6.28 -24.02
CA LEU A 9 -23.30 -6.00 -24.81
C LEU A 9 -24.44 -6.95 -24.45
N GLU A 10 -24.15 -8.23 -24.20
CA GLU A 10 -25.14 -9.21 -23.71
C GLU A 10 -25.72 -8.84 -22.33
N GLN A 11 -24.92 -8.22 -21.45
CA GLN A 11 -25.42 -7.71 -20.15
C GLN A 11 -26.35 -6.50 -20.27
N PHE A 12 -26.34 -5.77 -21.39
CA PHE A 12 -27.25 -4.65 -21.64
C PHE A 12 -28.47 -5.04 -22.51
N GLU A 13 -28.44 -6.18 -23.19
CA GLU A 13 -29.58 -6.80 -23.88
C GLU A 13 -30.43 -7.70 -22.98
N GLY A 14 -30.44 -7.42 -21.68
CA GLY A 14 -31.46 -7.93 -20.77
C GLY A 14 -32.84 -7.42 -21.22
N LYS A 15 -33.53 -8.21 -22.05
CA LYS A 15 -34.96 -8.11 -22.33
C LYS A 15 -35.74 -8.11 -21.02
N THR A 16 -35.97 -6.93 -20.43
CA THR A 16 -36.92 -6.77 -19.35
C THR A 16 -38.31 -6.56 -19.94
N ASP A 17 -38.89 -7.63 -20.48
CA ASP A 17 -40.35 -7.76 -20.69
C ASP A 17 -41.06 -8.08 -19.36
N THR A 18 -40.54 -7.60 -18.24
CA THR A 18 -41.16 -7.74 -16.93
C THR A 18 -41.97 -6.49 -16.65
N THR A 19 -43.29 -6.60 -16.82
CA THR A 19 -44.23 -5.57 -16.39
C THR A 19 -43.99 -5.28 -14.89
N PRO A 20 -43.68 -4.04 -14.49
CA PRO A 20 -43.38 -3.72 -13.10
C PRO A 20 -44.52 -4.12 -12.17
N GLU A 21 -44.19 -4.58 -10.96
CA GLU A 21 -45.20 -5.03 -9.98
C GLU A 21 -46.27 -3.98 -9.69
N TRP A 22 -45.91 -2.68 -9.72
CA TRP A 22 -46.85 -1.58 -9.52
C TRP A 22 -47.86 -1.42 -10.66
N ALA A 23 -47.51 -1.80 -11.89
CA ALA A 23 -48.38 -1.72 -13.06
C ALA A 23 -49.47 -2.81 -13.03
N SER A 24 -49.18 -3.96 -12.43
CA SER A 24 -50.14 -5.07 -12.28
C SER A 24 -51.16 -4.89 -11.15
N ARG A 25 -51.02 -3.87 -10.29
CA ARG A 25 -51.87 -3.67 -9.10
C ARG A 25 -53.30 -3.24 -9.43
N ASN A 26 -53.51 -2.47 -10.50
CA ASN A 26 -54.80 -1.89 -10.86
C ASN A 26 -54.98 -1.87 -12.38
N ALA A 27 -56.20 -2.11 -12.87
CA ALA A 27 -56.51 -2.09 -14.31
C ALA A 27 -56.10 -0.77 -14.98
N VAL A 28 -56.32 0.35 -14.31
CA VAL A 28 -55.95 1.68 -14.80
C VAL A 28 -54.43 1.90 -14.73
N SER A 29 -53.69 1.24 -13.84
CA SER A 29 -52.21 1.30 -13.80
C SER A 29 -51.58 0.47 -14.91
N LYS A 30 -52.16 -0.70 -15.19
CA LYS A 30 -51.74 -1.57 -16.29
C LYS A 30 -51.95 -0.88 -17.63
N SER A 31 -53.15 -0.34 -17.85
CA SER A 31 -53.47 0.42 -19.06
C SER A 31 -52.61 1.67 -19.22
N ALA A 32 -52.27 2.36 -18.12
CA ALA A 32 -51.36 3.51 -18.17
C ALA A 32 -49.91 3.12 -18.51
N TYR A 33 -49.43 1.99 -18.00
CA TYR A 33 -48.11 1.47 -18.32
C TYR A 33 -48.01 1.06 -19.79
N GLU A 34 -48.99 0.32 -20.30
CA GLU A 34 -49.06 -0.09 -21.71
C GLU A 34 -49.15 1.14 -22.64
N ALA A 35 -49.94 2.15 -22.28
CA ALA A 35 -50.05 3.40 -23.04
C ALA A 35 -48.72 4.18 -23.06
N VAL A 36 -47.98 4.22 -21.96
CA VAL A 36 -46.65 4.87 -21.90
C VAL A 36 -45.65 4.17 -22.83
N ILE A 37 -45.60 2.84 -22.83
CA ILE A 37 -44.71 2.08 -23.71
C ILE A 37 -45.08 2.30 -25.17
N LYS A 38 -46.37 2.16 -25.50
CA LYS A 38 -46.87 2.35 -26.85
C LYS A 38 -46.56 3.77 -27.36
N LYS A 39 -46.78 4.79 -26.53
CA LYS A 39 -46.45 6.18 -26.88
C LYS A 39 -44.94 6.42 -27.03
N ALA A 40 -44.12 5.79 -26.19
CA ALA A 40 -42.67 5.86 -26.32
C ALA A 40 -42.22 5.31 -27.69
N GLN A 41 -42.73 4.15 -28.07
CA GLN A 41 -42.43 3.53 -29.37
C GLN A 41 -42.91 4.38 -30.55
N GLU A 42 -44.15 4.90 -30.48
CA GLU A 42 -44.69 5.80 -31.51
C GLU A 42 -43.82 7.05 -31.70
N ILE A 43 -43.36 7.67 -30.61
CA ILE A 43 -42.49 8.84 -30.65
C ILE A 43 -41.10 8.46 -31.20
N GLU A 44 -40.51 7.34 -30.78
CA GLU A 44 -39.23 6.87 -31.31
C GLU A 44 -39.27 6.58 -32.82
N GLU A 45 -40.33 5.93 -33.30
CA GLU A 45 -40.52 5.67 -34.73
C GLU A 45 -40.72 6.96 -35.51
N ARG A 46 -41.52 7.90 -34.98
CA ARG A 46 -41.69 9.22 -35.60
C ARG A 46 -40.37 9.99 -35.64
N LEU A 47 -39.55 9.92 -34.59
CA LEU A 47 -38.22 10.51 -34.57
C LEU A 47 -37.23 9.84 -35.53
N LYS A 48 -37.48 8.59 -35.97
CA LYS A 48 -36.68 7.94 -37.01
C LYS A 48 -37.11 8.35 -38.42
N ILE A 49 -38.42 8.50 -38.65
CA ILE A 49 -39.01 8.75 -39.98
C ILE A 49 -39.05 10.24 -40.32
N THR A 50 -39.22 11.12 -39.33
CA THR A 50 -39.45 12.55 -39.58
C THR A 50 -38.22 13.21 -40.23
N PRO A 51 -38.39 13.85 -41.40
CA PRO A 51 -37.33 14.61 -42.05
C PRO A 51 -36.80 15.73 -41.15
N ARG A 52 -35.48 15.93 -41.13
CA ARG A 52 -34.80 16.85 -40.20
C ARG A 52 -35.26 18.31 -40.26
N ASP A 53 -35.76 18.79 -41.38
CA ASP A 53 -36.24 20.19 -41.51
C ASP A 53 -37.59 20.43 -40.80
N LEU A 54 -38.25 19.36 -40.39
CA LEU A 54 -39.49 19.39 -39.60
C LEU A 54 -39.24 19.06 -38.13
N MET A 55 -38.06 18.55 -37.75
CA MET A 55 -37.69 18.21 -36.36
C MET A 55 -37.76 19.41 -35.41
N ASP A 56 -37.32 20.59 -35.87
CA ASP A 56 -37.36 21.82 -35.08
C ASP A 56 -38.78 22.36 -34.88
N LYS A 57 -39.71 21.97 -35.77
CA LYS A 57 -41.12 22.37 -35.74
C LYS A 57 -42.02 21.42 -34.95
N LEU A 58 -41.48 20.27 -34.52
CA LEU A 58 -42.24 19.31 -33.71
C LEU A 58 -42.64 19.94 -32.38
N LEU A 59 -43.91 19.77 -32.01
CA LEU A 59 -44.49 20.23 -30.75
C LEU A 59 -44.01 19.38 -29.57
N VAL A 60 -44.16 19.90 -28.35
CA VAL A 60 -43.74 19.19 -27.11
C VAL A 60 -44.41 17.81 -26.99
N ALA A 61 -45.70 17.71 -27.33
CA ALA A 61 -46.45 16.47 -27.36
C ALA A 61 -45.91 15.43 -28.37
N GLU A 62 -45.20 15.87 -29.39
CA GLU A 62 -44.62 15.01 -30.43
C GLU A 62 -43.19 14.58 -30.08
N LYS A 63 -42.56 15.24 -29.09
CA LYS A 63 -41.20 14.95 -28.61
C LYS A 63 -41.19 14.18 -27.29
N GLN A 64 -42.24 14.32 -26.50
CA GLN A 64 -42.32 13.81 -25.13
C GLN A 64 -43.72 13.30 -24.82
N ILE A 65 -43.78 12.35 -23.90
CA ILE A 65 -45.02 11.78 -23.39
C ILE A 65 -45.65 12.78 -22.41
N VAL A 66 -46.83 13.29 -22.76
CA VAL A 66 -47.59 14.25 -21.95
C VAL A 66 -48.73 13.55 -21.20
N VAL A 67 -48.75 13.69 -19.88
CA VAL A 67 -49.76 13.05 -18.98
C VAL A 67 -51.20 13.38 -19.39
N ALA A 68 -51.45 14.59 -19.91
CA ALA A 68 -52.78 14.99 -20.36
C ALA A 68 -53.26 14.23 -21.61
N GLU A 69 -52.36 13.81 -22.49
CA GLU A 69 -52.70 13.02 -23.68
C GLU A 69 -52.88 11.56 -23.34
N LEU A 70 -52.02 11.02 -22.48
CA LEU A 70 -52.20 9.68 -21.91
C LEU A 70 -53.54 9.53 -21.20
N ALA A 71 -53.93 10.52 -20.39
CA ALA A 71 -55.21 10.50 -19.68
C ALA A 71 -56.41 10.42 -20.65
N LYS A 72 -56.34 11.15 -21.77
CA LYS A 72 -57.36 11.11 -22.83
C LYS A 72 -57.40 9.74 -23.53
N GLU A 73 -56.24 9.16 -23.82
CA GLU A 73 -56.13 7.87 -24.51
C GLU A 73 -56.66 6.70 -23.67
N ILE A 74 -56.47 6.76 -22.35
CA ILE A 74 -56.94 5.74 -21.40
C ILE A 74 -58.41 5.99 -20.97
N GLY A 75 -58.99 7.13 -21.34
CA GLY A 75 -60.36 7.51 -20.94
C GLY A 75 -60.51 7.82 -19.45
N CYS A 76 -59.45 8.32 -18.80
CA CYS A 76 -59.44 8.64 -17.37
C CYS A 76 -59.22 10.13 -17.10
N SER A 77 -59.69 10.62 -15.95
CA SER A 77 -59.43 12.02 -15.56
C SER A 77 -57.93 12.22 -15.29
N ARG A 78 -57.38 13.37 -15.69
CA ARG A 78 -55.99 13.76 -15.39
C ARG A 78 -55.67 13.66 -13.89
N ALA A 79 -56.65 13.91 -13.03
CA ALA A 79 -56.51 13.78 -11.58
C ALA A 79 -56.18 12.34 -11.11
N ALA A 80 -56.52 11.32 -11.91
CA ALA A 80 -56.21 9.92 -11.62
C ALA A 80 -54.74 9.56 -11.86
N LEU A 81 -54.03 10.35 -12.67
CA LEU A 81 -52.62 10.12 -13.05
C LEU A 81 -51.66 11.13 -12.38
N VAL A 82 -52.08 11.80 -11.30
CA VAL A 82 -51.25 12.79 -10.60
C VAL A 82 -50.18 12.08 -9.76
N LYS A 83 -49.00 12.71 -9.64
CA LYS A 83 -47.84 12.24 -8.87
C LYS A 83 -48.16 11.75 -7.46
N SER A 84 -49.13 12.38 -6.77
CA SER A 84 -49.54 11.97 -5.42
C SER A 84 -50.22 10.59 -5.36
N ARG A 85 -50.89 10.17 -6.44
CA ARG A 85 -51.62 8.90 -6.52
C ARG A 85 -50.81 7.80 -7.20
N ARG A 86 -49.89 8.17 -8.09
CA ARG A 86 -49.07 7.25 -8.90
C ARG A 86 -47.67 7.83 -9.12
N PRO A 87 -46.83 7.88 -8.08
CA PRO A 87 -45.48 8.41 -8.21
C PRO A 87 -44.64 7.59 -9.20
N GLU A 88 -44.82 6.27 -9.25
CA GLU A 88 -44.04 5.35 -10.08
C GLU A 88 -44.32 5.52 -11.58
N LEU A 89 -45.57 5.84 -11.94
CA LEU A 89 -45.96 6.12 -13.33
C LEU A 89 -45.32 7.42 -13.82
N ILE A 90 -45.32 8.46 -12.99
CA ILE A 90 -44.71 9.75 -13.33
C ILE A 90 -43.19 9.58 -13.46
N GLU A 91 -42.56 8.83 -12.57
CA GLU A 91 -41.14 8.54 -12.67
C GLU A 91 -40.77 7.78 -13.95
N LEU A 92 -41.62 6.83 -14.38
CA LEU A 92 -41.44 6.15 -15.66
C LEU A 92 -41.53 7.13 -16.84
N ILE A 93 -42.53 8.02 -16.84
CA ILE A 93 -42.70 9.04 -17.88
C ILE A 93 -41.48 9.97 -17.91
N ASP A 94 -41.00 10.44 -16.76
CA ASP A 94 -39.84 11.31 -16.67
C ASP A 94 -38.59 10.61 -17.23
N LYS A 95 -38.29 9.37 -16.80
CA LYS A 95 -37.17 8.57 -17.32
C LYS A 95 -37.26 8.36 -18.83
N THR A 96 -38.47 8.12 -19.34
CA THR A 96 -38.70 7.88 -20.77
C THR A 96 -38.53 9.17 -21.56
N ASN A 97 -39.01 10.30 -21.05
CA ASN A 97 -38.83 11.62 -21.67
C ASN A 97 -37.36 12.05 -21.70
N VAL A 98 -36.56 11.70 -20.69
CA VAL A 98 -35.09 11.91 -20.74
C VAL A 98 -34.47 11.10 -21.89
N LYS A 99 -34.83 9.83 -22.04
CA LYS A 99 -34.34 8.98 -23.15
C LYS A 99 -34.74 9.53 -24.51
N LEU A 100 -36.01 9.91 -24.68
CA LEU A 100 -36.54 10.49 -25.93
C LEU A 100 -35.83 11.81 -26.28
N SER A 101 -35.56 12.65 -25.27
CA SER A 101 -34.86 13.93 -25.47
C SER A 101 -33.39 13.70 -25.89
N ALA A 102 -32.69 12.74 -25.29
CA ALA A 102 -31.35 12.36 -25.73
C ALA A 102 -31.35 11.81 -27.17
N HIS A 103 -32.35 11.01 -27.53
CA HIS A 103 -32.51 10.49 -28.89
C HIS A 103 -32.76 11.60 -29.91
N PHE A 104 -33.54 12.62 -29.52
CA PHE A 104 -33.77 13.83 -30.32
C PHE A 104 -32.48 14.64 -30.51
N GLU A 105 -31.72 14.89 -29.44
CA GLU A 105 -30.45 15.63 -29.51
C GLU A 105 -29.42 14.94 -30.41
N ILE A 106 -29.28 13.62 -30.29
CA ILE A 106 -28.38 12.83 -31.15
C ILE A 106 -28.80 12.94 -32.63
N ASN A 107 -30.09 12.88 -32.92
CA ASN A 107 -30.60 12.98 -34.29
C ASN A 107 -30.51 14.40 -34.86
N ALA A 108 -30.67 15.43 -34.04
CA ALA A 108 -30.51 16.84 -34.41
C ALA A 108 -29.03 17.21 -34.66
N GLN A 109 -28.10 16.73 -33.81
CA GLN A 109 -26.67 17.01 -33.90
C GLN A 109 -25.98 16.42 -35.14
N ARG A 110 -26.55 15.40 -35.78
CA ARG A 110 -26.01 14.83 -37.03
C ARG A 110 -25.84 15.86 -38.16
N LYS A 111 -26.51 17.03 -38.14
CA LYS A 111 -26.27 18.15 -39.08
C LYS A 111 -24.84 18.73 -39.00
N SER A 112 -24.14 18.62 -37.86
CA SER A 112 -22.78 19.18 -37.72
C SER A 112 -21.66 18.20 -38.09
N ARG A 113 -21.91 16.89 -37.98
CA ARG A 113 -20.89 15.84 -38.27
C ARG A 113 -20.66 15.58 -39.75
N ASP A 114 -21.64 15.85 -40.62
CA ASP A 114 -21.51 15.62 -42.06
C ASP A 114 -20.76 16.76 -42.78
N ARG A 115 -20.40 17.84 -42.07
CA ARG A 115 -19.49 18.86 -42.61
C ARG A 115 -18.07 18.34 -42.46
N LYS A 116 -17.38 18.05 -43.59
CA LYS A 116 -15.94 17.76 -43.56
C LYS A 116 -15.24 18.91 -42.80
N PRO A 117 -14.52 18.62 -41.71
CA PRO A 117 -13.82 19.65 -40.96
C PRO A 117 -12.81 20.33 -41.89
N ARG A 118 -12.68 21.65 -41.75
CA ARG A 118 -11.71 22.41 -42.56
C ARG A 118 -10.28 22.03 -42.15
N LYS A 119 -9.32 22.22 -43.06
CA LYS A 119 -7.90 21.93 -42.79
C LYS A 119 -7.43 22.60 -41.49
N ASP A 120 -7.83 23.84 -41.26
CA ASP A 120 -7.48 24.63 -40.07
C ASP A 120 -8.06 24.03 -38.77
N GLU A 121 -9.28 23.47 -38.83
CA GLU A 121 -9.92 22.81 -37.68
C GLU A 121 -9.24 21.47 -37.36
N LEU A 122 -8.82 20.74 -38.39
CA LEU A 122 -8.04 19.50 -38.25
C LEU A 122 -6.65 19.78 -37.68
N GLU A 123 -6.00 20.84 -38.13
CA GLU A 123 -4.68 21.26 -37.65
C GLU A 123 -4.74 21.70 -36.19
N ALA A 124 -5.72 22.52 -35.82
CA ALA A 124 -5.97 22.90 -34.43
C ALA A 124 -6.24 21.68 -33.53
N ARG A 125 -7.03 20.71 -34.02
CA ARG A 125 -7.32 19.48 -33.27
C ARG A 125 -6.10 18.57 -33.15
N CYS A 126 -5.27 18.47 -34.19
CA CYS A 126 -4.00 17.76 -34.13
C CYS A 126 -3.06 18.39 -33.10
N ASP A 127 -2.97 19.72 -33.05
CA ASP A 127 -2.13 20.41 -32.07
C ASP A 127 -2.65 20.27 -30.65
N GLN A 128 -3.97 20.27 -30.46
CA GLN A 128 -4.58 20.01 -29.17
C GLN A 128 -4.34 18.57 -28.70
N LEU A 129 -4.52 17.59 -29.58
CA LEU A 129 -4.23 16.19 -29.28
C LEU A 129 -2.74 15.95 -29.00
N LYS A 130 -1.83 16.63 -29.71
CA LYS A 130 -0.40 16.57 -29.41
C LYS A 130 -0.10 17.10 -28.01
N LYS A 131 -0.69 18.24 -27.62
CA LYS A 131 -0.54 18.80 -26.26
C LYS A 131 -1.06 17.85 -25.20
N GLU A 132 -2.25 17.29 -25.39
CA GLU A 132 -2.82 16.31 -24.46
C GLU A 132 -1.94 15.06 -24.33
N VAL A 133 -1.39 14.54 -25.44
CA VAL A 133 -0.45 13.42 -25.41
C VAL A 133 0.83 13.79 -24.68
N GLU A 134 1.36 15.00 -24.86
CA GLU A 134 2.54 15.50 -24.15
C GLU A 134 2.28 15.59 -22.63
N GLU A 135 1.13 16.10 -22.24
CA GLU A 135 0.70 16.20 -20.83
C GLU A 135 0.50 14.82 -20.20
N LEU A 136 -0.17 13.90 -20.90
CA LEU A 136 -0.34 12.52 -20.45
C LEU A 136 1.01 11.79 -20.33
N ARG A 137 1.95 12.04 -21.25
CA ARG A 137 3.31 11.51 -21.15
C ARG A 137 4.04 12.05 -19.93
N LYS A 138 3.99 13.36 -19.68
CA LYS A 138 4.61 13.98 -18.50
C LYS A 138 4.03 13.41 -17.21
N LEU A 139 2.70 13.29 -17.12
CA LEU A 139 2.03 12.69 -15.97
C LEU A 139 2.44 11.23 -15.78
N LYS A 140 2.49 10.44 -16.86
CA LYS A 140 2.89 9.02 -16.78
C LYS A 140 4.35 8.86 -16.35
N ILE A 141 5.25 9.68 -16.88
CA ILE A 141 6.65 9.70 -16.47
C ILE A 141 6.78 10.09 -14.99
N GLY A 142 6.03 11.11 -14.54
CA GLY A 142 5.98 11.50 -13.13
C GLY A 142 5.56 10.35 -12.22
N SER A 143 4.47 9.65 -12.56
CA SER A 143 4.00 8.48 -11.81
C SER A 143 5.06 7.37 -11.76
N LEU A 144 5.70 7.05 -12.90
CA LEU A 144 6.73 6.00 -12.93
C LEU A 144 7.95 6.36 -12.09
N ILE A 145 8.31 7.65 -12.04
CA ILE A 145 9.40 8.14 -11.19
C ILE A 145 9.02 8.04 -9.70
N GLU A 146 7.81 8.42 -9.32
CA GLU A 146 7.32 8.27 -7.94
C GLU A 146 7.23 6.80 -7.51
N ASP A 147 6.74 5.92 -8.37
CA ASP A 147 6.69 4.47 -8.12
C ASP A 147 8.11 3.90 -7.95
N PHE A 148 9.06 4.33 -8.81
CA PHE A 148 10.45 3.91 -8.70
C PHE A 148 11.11 4.40 -7.40
N PHE A 149 10.93 5.67 -7.05
CA PHE A 149 11.48 6.22 -5.82
C PHE A 149 10.86 5.59 -4.58
N SER A 150 9.55 5.41 -4.53
CA SER A 150 8.89 4.76 -3.39
C SER A 150 9.34 3.30 -3.21
N SER A 151 9.51 2.55 -4.31
CA SER A 151 10.05 1.19 -4.27
C SER A 151 11.50 1.15 -3.79
N ASN A 152 12.40 1.94 -4.41
CA ASN A 152 13.83 1.93 -4.06
C ASN A 152 14.10 2.51 -2.67
N ILE A 153 13.39 3.57 -2.27
CA ILE A 153 13.53 4.16 -0.93
C ILE A 153 13.10 3.14 0.11
N SER A 154 11.99 2.43 -0.11
CA SER A 154 11.53 1.37 0.79
C SER A 154 12.54 0.21 0.88
N GLU A 155 13.14 -0.21 -0.24
CA GLU A 155 14.15 -1.26 -0.24
C GLU A 155 15.44 -0.85 0.49
N GLU A 156 15.96 0.35 0.23
CA GLU A 156 17.17 0.84 0.90
C GLU A 156 16.93 1.08 2.39
N GLN A 157 15.75 1.60 2.77
CA GLN A 157 15.35 1.70 4.17
C GLN A 157 15.33 0.33 4.85
N ARG A 158 14.73 -0.68 4.20
CA ARG A 158 14.72 -2.06 4.72
C ARG A 158 16.13 -2.63 4.85
N ARG A 159 17.00 -2.37 3.86
CA ARG A 159 18.40 -2.79 3.90
C ARG A 159 19.17 -2.13 5.04
N LEU A 160 18.95 -0.84 5.26
CA LEU A 160 19.57 -0.09 6.36
C LEU A 160 19.09 -0.59 7.72
N VAL A 161 17.79 -0.85 7.89
CA VAL A 161 17.24 -1.44 9.12
C VAL A 161 17.88 -2.80 9.40
N ASN A 162 17.96 -3.69 8.42
CA ASN A 162 18.61 -4.99 8.58
C ASN A 162 20.10 -4.85 8.98
N LYS A 163 20.84 -3.91 8.38
CA LYS A 163 22.23 -3.64 8.78
C LYS A 163 22.32 -3.13 10.22
N LEU A 164 21.37 -2.30 10.64
CA LEU A 164 21.31 -1.75 11.99
C LEU A 164 21.02 -2.84 13.02
N GLU A 165 20.09 -3.75 12.72
CA GLU A 165 19.77 -4.90 13.57
C GLU A 165 20.97 -5.84 13.72
N VAL A 166 21.65 -6.16 12.62
CA VAL A 166 22.89 -6.96 12.66
C VAL A 166 23.96 -6.27 13.49
N ALA A 167 24.18 -4.97 13.29
CA ALA A 167 25.17 -4.21 14.07
C ALA A 167 24.81 -4.15 15.57
N GLN A 168 23.52 -4.06 15.90
CA GLN A 168 23.05 -4.12 17.30
C GLN A 168 23.28 -5.50 17.93
N HIS A 169 23.04 -6.56 17.17
CA HIS A 169 23.33 -7.93 17.60
C HIS A 169 24.82 -8.13 17.85
N ASP A 170 25.67 -7.75 16.90
CA ASP A 170 27.12 -7.83 17.03
C ASP A 170 27.62 -7.04 18.23
N LEU A 171 27.13 -5.82 18.43
CA LEU A 171 27.49 -4.98 19.58
C LEU A 171 27.12 -5.65 20.90
N LYS A 172 25.97 -6.34 20.97
CA LYS A 172 25.58 -7.11 22.14
C LYS A 172 26.55 -8.27 22.39
N GLU A 173 26.89 -9.04 21.36
CA GLU A 173 27.88 -10.12 21.48
C GLU A 173 29.25 -9.62 21.94
N TYR A 174 29.73 -8.50 21.37
CA TYR A 174 31.00 -7.90 21.76
C TYR A 174 31.00 -7.45 23.22
N LYS A 175 29.89 -6.90 23.71
CA LYS A 175 29.74 -6.54 25.14
C LYS A 175 29.80 -7.77 26.04
N GLU A 176 29.11 -8.85 25.69
CA GLU A 176 29.14 -10.10 26.45
C GLU A 176 30.55 -10.73 26.45
N LYS A 177 31.21 -10.79 25.28
CA LYS A 177 32.59 -11.27 25.17
C LYS A 177 33.55 -10.42 26.00
N SER A 178 33.44 -9.09 25.93
CA SER A 178 34.26 -8.16 26.71
C SER A 178 34.04 -8.31 28.21
N PHE A 179 32.78 -8.49 28.64
CA PHE A 179 32.46 -8.75 30.04
C PHE A 179 33.13 -10.05 30.54
N ASN A 180 33.00 -11.15 29.79
CA ASN A 180 33.61 -12.44 30.13
C ASN A 180 35.15 -12.36 30.18
N GLN A 181 35.76 -11.65 29.23
CA GLN A 181 37.21 -11.42 29.23
C GLN A 181 37.64 -10.60 30.45
N ASN A 182 36.88 -9.56 30.82
CA ASN A 182 37.18 -8.76 32.01
C ASN A 182 37.07 -9.57 33.31
N GLU A 183 36.05 -10.43 33.44
CA GLU A 183 35.95 -11.35 34.58
C GLU A 183 37.13 -12.34 34.63
N THR A 184 37.54 -12.86 33.48
CA THR A 184 38.72 -13.75 33.38
C THR A 184 40.00 -13.01 33.80
N ILE A 185 40.21 -11.79 33.33
CA ILE A 185 41.35 -10.94 33.70
C ILE A 185 41.35 -10.68 35.21
N ARG A 186 40.20 -10.32 35.80
CA ARG A 186 40.10 -10.10 37.26
C ARG A 186 40.46 -11.36 38.05
N SER A 187 40.01 -12.53 37.59
CA SER A 187 40.35 -13.80 38.23
C SER A 187 41.86 -14.09 38.17
N LEU A 188 42.47 -13.91 37.00
CA LEU A 188 43.91 -14.08 36.81
C LEU A 188 44.74 -13.08 37.61
N MET A 189 44.30 -11.82 37.73
CA MET A 189 44.95 -10.82 38.58
C MET A 189 44.93 -11.26 40.05
N LYS A 190 43.78 -11.69 40.57
CA LYS A 190 43.69 -12.22 41.94
C LYS A 190 44.62 -13.42 42.16
N GLN A 191 44.67 -14.34 41.21
CA GLN A 191 45.57 -15.50 41.28
C GLN A 191 47.04 -15.06 41.28
N THR A 192 47.40 -14.08 40.44
CA THR A 192 48.75 -13.51 40.37
C THR A 192 49.15 -12.85 41.68
N ASP A 193 48.24 -12.10 42.31
CA ASP A 193 48.47 -11.48 43.62
C ASP A 193 48.70 -12.53 44.72
N VAL A 194 47.89 -13.60 44.74
CA VAL A 194 48.08 -14.73 45.65
C VAL A 194 49.45 -15.38 45.42
N SER A 195 49.80 -15.73 44.19
CA SER A 195 51.11 -16.32 43.88
C SER A 195 52.27 -15.39 44.25
N ARG A 196 52.12 -14.07 44.06
CA ARG A 196 53.11 -13.08 44.47
C ARG A 196 53.32 -13.06 45.98
N THR A 197 52.24 -13.11 46.77
CA THR A 197 52.34 -13.16 48.25
C THR A 197 53.01 -14.45 48.71
N GLN A 198 52.68 -15.60 48.10
CA GLN A 198 53.32 -16.88 48.40
C GLN A 198 54.81 -16.86 48.07
N LEU A 199 55.20 -16.34 46.90
CA LEU A 199 56.61 -16.18 46.52
C LEU A 199 57.37 -15.28 47.50
N GLN A 200 56.74 -14.19 47.97
CA GLN A 200 57.35 -13.32 48.96
C GLN A 200 57.54 -14.02 50.31
N ALA A 201 56.58 -14.83 50.75
CA ALA A 201 56.70 -15.63 51.97
C ALA A 201 57.85 -16.64 51.87
N VAL A 202 57.91 -17.41 50.78
CA VAL A 202 59.00 -18.37 50.52
C VAL A 202 60.36 -17.66 50.46
N LYS A 203 60.42 -16.46 49.88
CA LYS A 203 61.67 -15.67 49.85
C LYS A 203 62.15 -15.32 51.26
N VAL A 204 61.24 -14.89 52.14
CA VAL A 204 61.56 -14.59 53.54
C VAL A 204 62.05 -15.84 54.28
N GLU A 205 61.35 -16.96 54.12
CA GLU A 205 61.77 -18.25 54.71
C GLU A 205 63.17 -18.65 54.25
N LEU A 206 63.47 -18.49 52.96
CA LEU A 206 64.76 -18.81 52.37
C LEU A 206 65.88 -17.91 52.92
N ASP A 207 65.61 -16.62 53.15
CA ASP A 207 66.57 -15.70 53.75
C ASP A 207 66.85 -16.06 55.23
N VAL A 208 65.82 -16.46 56.00
CA VAL A 208 66.00 -16.98 57.37
C VAL A 208 66.86 -18.24 57.38
N ILE A 209 66.59 -19.21 56.50
CA ILE A 209 67.37 -20.45 56.40
C ILE A 209 68.84 -20.15 56.02
N LYS A 210 69.08 -19.19 55.12
CA LYS A 210 70.45 -18.76 54.78
C LYS A 210 71.19 -18.18 55.98
N GLU A 211 70.53 -17.34 56.77
CA GLU A 211 71.12 -16.78 57.99
C GLU A 211 71.44 -17.88 59.01
N GLN A 212 70.52 -18.81 59.24
CA GLN A 212 70.73 -19.97 60.10
C GLN A 212 71.93 -20.81 59.63
N LEU A 213 71.98 -21.15 58.33
CA LEU A 213 73.10 -21.90 57.75
C LEU A 213 74.43 -21.18 57.92
N ASN A 214 74.48 -19.86 57.74
CA ASN A 214 75.70 -19.08 57.95
C ASN A 214 76.12 -19.09 59.42
N SER A 215 75.17 -19.01 60.35
CA SER A 215 75.44 -19.09 61.79
C SER A 215 75.99 -20.46 62.19
N GLU A 216 75.42 -21.55 61.66
CA GLU A 216 75.90 -22.92 61.89
C GLU A 216 77.30 -23.14 61.31
N LYS A 217 77.56 -22.62 60.10
CA LYS A 217 78.90 -22.66 59.50
C LYS A 217 79.93 -21.97 60.40
N MET A 218 79.61 -20.78 60.92
CA MET A 218 80.50 -20.05 61.82
C MET A 218 80.74 -20.82 63.13
N GLN A 219 79.70 -21.43 63.72
CA GLN A 219 79.84 -22.28 64.90
C GLN A 219 80.73 -23.50 64.61
N ASN A 220 80.52 -24.17 63.49
CA ASN A 220 81.33 -25.31 63.06
C ASN A 220 82.81 -24.92 62.84
N GLU A 221 83.08 -23.76 62.24
CA GLU A 221 84.46 -23.24 62.10
C GLU A 221 85.13 -22.99 63.45
N VAL A 222 84.40 -22.41 64.41
CA VAL A 222 84.91 -22.20 65.78
C VAL A 222 85.20 -23.53 66.47
N LEU A 223 84.30 -24.51 66.36
CA LEU A 223 84.51 -25.86 66.89
C LEU A 223 85.70 -26.55 66.23
N ALA A 224 85.86 -26.45 64.91
CA ALA A 224 86.99 -27.01 64.18
C ALA A 224 88.33 -26.44 64.68
N ARG A 225 88.44 -25.11 64.80
CA ARG A 225 89.64 -24.45 65.39
C ARG A 225 89.90 -24.89 66.82
N ARG A 226 88.84 -25.09 67.62
CA ARG A 226 88.98 -25.57 69.01
C ARG A 226 89.52 -27.00 69.05
N ILE A 227 89.03 -27.88 68.19
CA ILE A 227 89.52 -29.26 68.06
C ILE A 227 90.99 -29.26 67.64
N GLU A 228 91.36 -28.50 66.59
CA GLU A 228 92.75 -28.36 66.16
C GLU A 228 93.67 -27.88 67.29
N HIS A 229 93.25 -26.88 68.05
CA HIS A 229 94.00 -26.38 69.21
C HIS A 229 94.19 -27.47 70.28
N LEU A 230 93.13 -28.23 70.61
CA LEU A 230 93.21 -29.33 71.58
C LEU A 230 94.13 -30.46 71.10
N LEU A 231 94.09 -30.80 69.81
CA LEU A 231 94.99 -31.78 69.20
C LEU A 231 96.46 -31.33 69.27
N HIS A 232 96.74 -30.05 68.98
CA HIS A 232 98.08 -29.49 69.15
C HIS A 232 98.56 -29.55 70.61
N GLN A 233 97.68 -29.24 71.58
CA GLN A 233 98.02 -29.36 73.00
C GLN A 233 98.31 -30.80 73.44
N LEU A 234 97.59 -31.78 72.90
CA LEU A 234 97.82 -33.21 73.17
C LEU A 234 99.16 -33.66 72.58
N ASN A 235 99.45 -33.31 71.33
CA ASN A 235 100.70 -33.68 70.67
C ASN A 235 101.94 -33.03 71.30
N ALA A 236 101.81 -31.84 71.91
CA ALA A 236 102.92 -31.18 72.61
C ALA A 236 103.21 -31.77 74.02
N LYS A 237 102.33 -32.62 74.54
CA LYS A 237 102.46 -33.26 75.86
C LYS A 237 102.90 -34.74 75.78
N SER A 238 102.99 -35.30 74.57
CA SER A 238 103.57 -36.62 74.30
C SER A 238 105.02 -36.50 73.87
#